data_AF-A0A7V9KGC8-F1
#
_entry.id   AF-A0A7V9KGC8-F1
#
_cell.length_a   1.000
_cell.length_b   1.000
_cell.length_c   1.000
_cell.angle_alpha   90.00
_cell.angle_beta   90.00
_cell.angle_gamma   90.00
#
_symmetry.space_group_name_H-M   'P 1'
#
loop_
_entity.id
_entity.type
_entity.pdbx_description
1 polymer ?
#
loop_
_entity_poly.entity_id
_entity_poly.type
_entity_poly.pdbx_seq_one_letter_code
_entity_poly.pdbx_strand_id
1 'polypeptide(L)'
;ATLTALLEELSTLPFPPGSPMSPAARTPEHAVVIPLRMRSEAGVLSFFSTTTVFGTPVDITLSELAIESFFPANQATADTLREMAGGRDTSPAAKPGGSS
;
A
#
# COMPACT_ATOMS: atom_id res chain seq x y z
N ALA A 1 -15.46 -21.35 -11.80
CA ALA A 1 -14.79 -21.24 -13.12
C ALA A 1 -13.85 -20.02 -13.21
N THR A 2 -14.10 -18.92 -12.50
CA THR A 2 -13.34 -17.67 -12.65
C THR A 2 -11.91 -17.69 -12.06
N LEU A 3 -11.70 -18.32 -10.90
CA LEU A 3 -10.37 -18.31 -10.25
C LEU A 3 -9.30 -19.10 -11.01
N THR A 4 -9.67 -20.21 -11.65
CA THR A 4 -8.73 -21.01 -12.46
C THR A 4 -8.29 -20.25 -13.71
N ALA A 5 -9.24 -19.58 -14.40
CA ALA A 5 -8.93 -18.74 -15.55
C ALA A 5 -8.02 -17.56 -15.16
N LEU A 6 -8.27 -16.91 -14.01
CA LEU A 6 -7.39 -15.86 -13.48
C LEU A 6 -5.99 -16.40 -13.15
N LEU A 7 -5.89 -17.60 -12.57
CA LEU A 7 -4.60 -18.21 -12.27
C LEU A 7 -3.81 -18.51 -13.55
N GLU A 8 -4.48 -19.04 -14.58
CA GLU A 8 -3.88 -19.28 -15.89
C GLU A 8 -3.35 -17.97 -16.49
N GLU A 9 -4.14 -16.90 -16.47
CA GLU A 9 -3.72 -15.57 -16.92
C GLU A 9 -2.48 -15.07 -16.17
N LEU A 10 -2.51 -15.03 -14.84
CA LEU A 10 -1.40 -14.54 -14.03
C LEU A 10 -0.11 -15.35 -14.22
N SER A 11 -0.23 -16.66 -14.51
CA SER A 11 0.93 -17.52 -14.76
C SER A 11 1.70 -17.17 -16.04
N THR A 12 1.06 -16.45 -16.96
CA THR A 12 1.69 -15.98 -18.21
C THR A 12 2.43 -14.65 -18.04
N LEU A 13 2.20 -13.93 -16.94
CA LEU A 13 2.85 -12.64 -16.71
C LEU A 13 4.36 -12.83 -16.45
N PRO A 14 5.22 -12.00 -17.07
CA PRO A 14 6.66 -12.12 -16.89
C PRO A 14 7.06 -11.73 -15.47
N PHE A 15 7.95 -12.51 -14.86
CA PHE A 15 8.60 -12.13 -13.61
C PHE A 15 9.73 -11.14 -13.90
N PRO A 16 9.83 -10.03 -13.16
CA PRO A 16 11.00 -9.18 -13.23
C PRO A 16 12.27 -9.97 -12.89
N PRO A 17 13.38 -9.79 -13.62
CA PRO A 17 14.64 -10.44 -13.30
C PRO A 17 15.09 -10.04 -11.88
N GLY A 18 15.43 -11.01 -11.04
CA GLY A 18 15.80 -10.79 -9.65
C GLY A 18 14.63 -10.62 -8.67
N SER A 19 13.40 -10.87 -9.08
CA SER A 19 12.24 -10.84 -8.17
C SER A 19 12.35 -11.93 -7.09
N PRO A 20 12.23 -11.57 -5.79
CA PRO A 20 12.14 -12.55 -4.70
C PRO A 20 10.82 -13.36 -4.75
N MET A 21 9.88 -13.00 -5.62
CA MET A 21 8.65 -13.77 -5.89
C MET A 21 8.83 -14.88 -6.94
N SER A 22 10.07 -15.23 -7.32
CA SER A 22 10.29 -16.50 -8.02
C SER A 22 9.65 -17.63 -7.19
N PRO A 23 8.90 -18.57 -7.79
CA PRO A 23 8.31 -19.70 -7.05
C PRO A 23 9.35 -20.49 -6.23
N ALA A 24 10.63 -20.43 -6.61
CA ALA A 24 11.76 -21.04 -5.92
C ALA A 24 12.24 -20.27 -4.67
N ALA A 25 11.78 -19.04 -4.46
CA ALA A 25 12.22 -18.12 -3.39
C ALA A 25 11.11 -17.88 -2.34
N ARG A 26 10.22 -18.87 -2.13
CA ARG A 26 9.24 -18.85 -1.04
C ARG A 26 9.96 -18.78 0.31
N THR A 27 10.13 -17.55 0.80
CA THR A 27 10.47 -17.25 2.20
C THR A 27 9.18 -17.46 3.04
N PRO A 28 9.29 -17.89 4.29
CA PRO A 28 8.30 -18.71 4.97
C PRO A 28 6.99 -17.96 5.20
N GLU A 29 5.92 -18.73 5.29
CA GLU A 29 4.52 -18.36 5.56
C GLU A 29 4.25 -17.56 6.86
N HIS A 30 5.29 -16.97 7.47
CA HIS A 30 5.29 -16.25 8.75
C HIS A 30 6.12 -14.96 8.72
N ALA A 31 6.26 -14.30 7.57
CA ALA A 31 6.81 -12.95 7.54
C ALA A 31 5.82 -11.99 8.22
N VAL A 32 6.10 -11.64 9.49
CA VAL A 32 5.31 -10.68 10.30
C VAL A 32 5.30 -9.27 9.66
N VAL A 33 6.25 -9.00 8.77
CA VAL A 33 6.47 -7.69 8.14
C VAL A 33 6.66 -7.88 6.64
N ILE A 34 5.90 -7.14 5.82
CA ILE A 34 6.03 -7.14 4.36
C ILE A 34 6.81 -5.90 3.92
N PRO A 35 8.10 -6.02 3.57
CA PRO A 35 8.90 -4.87 3.16
C PRO A 35 8.57 -4.42 1.73
N LEU A 36 8.47 -3.12 1.53
CA LEU A 36 8.31 -2.48 0.22
C LEU A 36 9.42 -1.44 0.03
N ARG A 37 10.18 -1.53 -1.06
CA ARG A 37 11.12 -0.48 -1.49
C ARG A 37 10.69 0.09 -2.84
N MET A 38 10.53 1.40 -2.88
CA MET A 38 10.10 2.15 -4.06
C MET A 38 11.19 3.13 -4.46
N ARG A 39 11.52 3.21 -5.75
CA ARG A 39 12.34 4.29 -6.31
C ARG A 39 11.40 5.34 -6.90
N SER A 40 11.51 6.58 -6.45
CA SER A 40 10.75 7.73 -6.95
C SER A 40 11.68 8.91 -7.25
N GLU A 41 11.13 10.01 -7.76
CA GLU A 41 11.88 11.25 -7.96
C GLU A 41 12.44 11.83 -6.65
N ALA A 42 11.79 11.52 -5.52
CA ALA A 42 12.22 11.91 -4.18
C ALA A 42 13.31 10.98 -3.59
N GLY A 43 13.76 9.98 -4.35
CA GLY A 43 14.77 9.02 -3.93
C GLY A 43 14.20 7.63 -3.63
N VAL A 44 14.94 6.84 -2.83
CA VAL A 44 14.50 5.49 -2.44
C VAL A 44 13.69 5.58 -1.15
N LEU A 45 12.41 5.22 -1.23
CA LEU A 45 11.50 5.12 -0.10
C LEU A 45 11.41 3.66 0.36
N SER A 46 11.47 3.45 1.67
CA SER A 46 11.39 2.11 2.27
C SER A 46 10.25 2.04 3.27
N PHE A 47 9.42 1.01 3.15
CA PHE A 47 8.21 0.82 3.94
C PHE A 47 8.12 -0.61 4.47
N PHE A 48 7.26 -0.78 5.46
CA PHE A 48 6.58 -2.04 5.71
C PHE A 48 5.07 -1.84 5.55
N SER A 49 4.38 -2.84 5.01
CA SER A 49 2.92 -2.81 4.89
C SER A 49 2.23 -3.67 5.95
N THR A 50 1.02 -3.22 6.31
CA THR A 50 0.08 -3.95 7.14
C THR A 50 -1.26 -4.03 6.41
N THR A 51 -1.84 -5.23 6.31
CA THR A 51 -3.17 -5.43 5.75
C THR A 51 -4.15 -5.76 6.87
N THR A 52 -5.20 -4.95 7.01
CA THR A 52 -6.30 -5.15 7.96
C THR A 52 -7.55 -5.56 7.18
N VAL A 53 -8.09 -6.74 7.45
CA VAL A 53 -9.30 -7.27 6.79
C VAL A 53 -10.49 -7.20 7.75
N PHE A 54 -11.60 -6.60 7.30
CA PHE A 54 -12.85 -6.52 8.06
C PHE A 54 -13.73 -7.72 7.68
N GLY A 55 -13.62 -8.79 8.47
CA GLY A 55 -14.48 -9.96 8.35
C GLY A 55 -15.90 -9.65 8.82
N THR A 56 -16.86 -9.68 7.89
CA THR A 56 -18.33 -9.63 8.12
C THR A 56 -18.95 -8.29 8.56
N PRO A 57 -19.06 -7.29 7.68
CA PRO A 57 -20.15 -6.32 7.82
C PRO A 57 -21.46 -7.03 7.44
N VAL A 58 -22.43 -7.10 8.35
CA VAL A 58 -23.76 -7.69 8.09
C VAL A 58 -24.47 -7.01 6.91
N ASP A 59 -24.03 -5.81 6.50
CA ASP A 59 -24.56 -5.05 5.36
C ASP A 59 -23.48 -4.26 4.57
N ILE A 60 -22.54 -4.95 3.88
CA ILE A 60 -21.91 -4.40 2.66
C ILE A 60 -21.76 -5.57 1.67
N THR A 61 -22.62 -5.62 0.66
CA THR A 61 -22.88 -6.84 -0.13
C THR A 61 -21.66 -7.29 -0.94
N LEU A 62 -21.00 -8.35 -0.46
CA LEU A 62 -20.04 -9.23 -1.14
C LEU A 62 -18.69 -8.63 -1.60
N SER A 63 -18.00 -7.90 -0.72
CA SER A 63 -16.54 -7.80 -0.78
C SER A 63 -15.99 -7.59 0.63
N GLU A 64 -15.00 -8.39 1.02
CA GLU A 64 -14.23 -8.14 2.24
C GLU A 64 -13.54 -6.78 2.09
N LEU A 65 -13.80 -5.84 3.02
CA LEU A 65 -13.07 -4.59 3.04
C LEU A 65 -11.68 -4.89 3.61
N ALA A 66 -10.63 -4.59 2.83
CA ALA A 66 -9.25 -4.65 3.28
C ALA A 66 -8.62 -3.25 3.20
N ILE A 67 -7.95 -2.84 4.27
CA ILE A 67 -7.12 -1.63 4.31
C ILE A 67 -5.67 -2.07 4.31
N GLU A 68 -4.90 -1.65 3.32
CA GLU A 68 -3.44 -1.76 3.36
C GLU A 68 -2.82 -0.41 3.71
N SER A 69 -1.96 -0.42 4.74
CA SER A 69 -1.25 0.77 5.22
C SER A 69 0.25 0.58 5.04
N PHE A 70 0.94 1.60 4.52
CA PHE A 70 2.38 1.61 4.29
C PHE A 70 3.06 2.55 5.29
N PHE A 71 3.84 2.00 6.20
CA PHE A 71 4.54 2.76 7.23
C PHE A 71 6.00 2.98 6.85
N PRO A 72 6.57 4.17 7.07
CA PRO A 72 7.98 4.43 6.76
C PRO A 72 8.87 3.51 7.60
N ALA A 73 9.76 2.76 6.94
CA ALA A 73 10.68 1.84 7.59
C ALA A 73 11.94 2.53 8.13
N ASN A 74 12.13 3.82 7.83
CA ASN A 74 13.24 4.62 8.33
C ASN A 74 12.89 6.12 8.40
N GLN A 75 13.70 6.87 9.13
CA GLN A 75 13.52 8.30 9.37
C GLN A 75 13.54 9.11 8.07
N ALA A 76 14.47 8.81 7.16
CA ALA A 76 14.57 9.50 5.87
C ALA A 76 13.25 9.39 5.06
N THR A 77 12.67 8.20 4.97
CA THR A 77 11.37 7.99 4.31
C THR A 77 10.27 8.79 5.03
N ALA A 78 10.26 8.83 6.36
CA ALA A 78 9.28 9.59 7.12
C ALA A 78 9.38 11.11 6.89
N ASP A 79 10.59 11.65 6.81
CA ASP A 79 10.84 13.06 6.51
C ASP A 79 10.34 13.41 5.10
N THR A 80 10.71 12.62 4.09
CA THR A 80 10.25 12.82 2.71
C THR A 80 8.72 12.79 2.60
N LEU A 81 8.03 11.86 3.30
CA LEU A 81 6.57 11.82 3.29
C LEU A 81 5.93 13.06 3.93
N ARG A 82 6.54 13.62 5.00
CA ARG A 82 6.06 14.86 5.62
C ARG A 82 6.21 16.05 4.70
N GLU A 83 7.34 16.16 4.00
CA GLU A 83 7.57 17.21 3.01
C GLU A 83 6.56 17.12 1.86
N MET A 84 6.32 15.92 1.33
CA MET A 84 5.32 15.67 0.29
C MET A 84 3.90 16.00 0.76
N ALA A 85 3.57 15.71 2.02
CA ALA A 85 2.26 16.03 2.58
C ALA A 85 2.08 17.54 2.82
N GLY A 86 3.13 18.25 3.25
CA GLY A 86 3.14 19.69 3.47
C GLY A 86 3.10 20.52 2.18
N GLY A 87 3.44 19.92 1.03
CA GLY A 87 3.23 20.52 -0.30
C GLY A 87 1.77 20.48 -0.79
N ARG A 88 0.88 19.74 -0.09
CA ARG A 88 -0.56 19.86 -0.29
C ARG A 88 -1.06 20.97 0.61
N ASP A 89 -1.33 22.12 0.03
CA ASP A 89 -1.97 23.25 0.69
C ASP A 89 -3.34 22.78 1.22
N THR A 90 -3.40 22.34 2.48
CA THR A 90 -4.67 22.08 3.15
C THR A 90 -5.25 23.44 3.51
N SER A 91 -5.86 24.10 2.54
CA SER A 91 -6.52 25.38 2.75
C SER A 91 -7.51 25.24 3.91
N PRO A 92 -7.35 25.99 5.01
CA PRO A 92 -8.31 25.96 6.10
C PRO A 92 -9.64 26.50 5.58
N ALA A 93 -10.74 25.82 5.94
CA ALA A 93 -12.10 26.23 5.61
C ALA A 93 -12.30 27.71 5.95
N ALA A 94 -12.70 28.50 4.95
CA ALA A 94 -13.03 29.91 5.10
C ALA A 94 -14.04 30.09 6.24
N LYS A 95 -13.66 30.81 7.30
CA LYS A 95 -14.64 31.28 8.29
C LYS A 95 -15.60 32.24 7.59
N PRO A 96 -16.92 32.03 7.64
CA PRO A 96 -17.86 33.02 7.14
C PRO A 96 -17.72 34.28 8.00
N GLY A 97 -17.31 35.37 7.36
CA GLY A 97 -17.33 36.70 7.95
C GLY A 97 -18.77 37.09 8.28
N GLY A 98 -19.05 37.24 9.57
CA GLY A 98 -20.20 37.97 10.07
C GLY A 98 -19.72 39.30 10.61
N SER A 99 -19.82 40.34 9.78
CA SER A 99 -19.71 41.73 10.21
C SER A 99 -21.06 42.22 10.71
N SER A 100 -20.99 43.00 11.79
CA SER A 100 -21.94 44.00 12.28
C SER A 100 -22.91 43.58 13.39
#